data_AF-A0A1D7VFW0-F1
#
_entry.id   AF-A0A1D7VFW0-F1
#
_cell.length_a   1.000
_cell.length_b   1.000
_cell.length_c   1.000
_cell.angle_alpha   90.00
_cell.angle_beta   90.00
_cell.angle_gamma   90.00
#
_symmetry.space_group_name_H-M   'P 1'
#
loop_
_entity.id
_entity.type
_entity.pdbx_description
1 polymer ?
#
loop_
_entity_poly.entity_id
_entity_poly.type
_entity_poly.pdbx_seq_one_letter_code
_entity_poly.pdbx_strand_id
1 'polypeptide(L)'
;MAPRTPRTRRTAAPALAALAAATLAIPVLSGCGAVQKAVDCAKTATSVVNAADKLQQAADNALIDPKKTQQALDNIDSNLRKLSDEASDPELSKAVDKANKGIKDARKAIENNKAPDIQPIVDGAGEMTKICTPG
;
A
#
# COMPACT_ATOMS: atom_id res chain seq x y z
N MET A 1 46.19 -2.00 -30.43
CA MET A 1 44.94 -1.26 -30.69
C MET A 1 43.75 -2.18 -30.38
N ALA A 2 42.86 -1.79 -29.47
CA ALA A 2 41.69 -2.59 -29.06
C ALA A 2 40.38 -1.92 -29.53
N PRO A 3 39.37 -2.65 -30.00
CA PRO A 3 38.05 -2.08 -30.27
C PRO A 3 37.20 -2.00 -29.00
N ARG A 4 36.56 -0.85 -28.80
CA ARG A 4 35.66 -0.53 -27.69
C ARG A 4 34.25 -1.05 -28.01
N THR A 5 33.68 -1.86 -27.12
CA THR A 5 32.29 -2.33 -27.19
C THR A 5 31.30 -1.20 -26.86
N PRO A 6 30.16 -1.08 -27.58
CA PRO A 6 29.15 -0.06 -27.33
C PRO A 6 28.34 -0.37 -26.07
N ARG A 7 28.26 0.64 -25.19
CA ARG A 7 27.48 0.64 -23.95
C ARG A 7 26.04 1.04 -24.26
N THR A 8 25.15 0.06 -24.37
CA THR A 8 23.70 0.25 -24.51
C THR A 8 23.15 0.94 -23.27
N ARG A 9 22.85 2.23 -23.36
CA ARG A 9 22.06 2.96 -22.36
C ARG A 9 20.62 2.51 -22.51
N ARG A 10 20.11 1.71 -21.58
CA ARG A 10 18.67 1.49 -21.42
C ARG A 10 18.08 2.76 -20.82
N THR A 11 17.44 3.56 -21.66
CA THR A 11 16.51 4.61 -21.25
C THR A 11 15.29 3.92 -20.65
N ALA A 12 15.18 3.92 -19.32
CA ALA A 12 13.94 3.57 -18.65
C ALA A 12 12.94 4.71 -18.90
N ALA A 13 11.92 4.44 -19.71
CA ALA A 13 10.80 5.34 -19.90
C ALA A 13 9.95 5.36 -18.62
N PRO A 14 9.50 6.53 -18.12
CA PRO A 14 8.48 6.55 -17.09
C PRO A 14 7.14 6.21 -17.76
N ALA A 15 6.59 5.04 -17.47
CA ALA A 15 5.20 4.74 -17.78
C ALA A 15 4.32 5.55 -16.83
N LEU A 16 3.79 6.67 -17.31
CA LEU A 16 2.69 7.38 -16.68
C LEU A 16 1.47 6.48 -16.69
N ALA A 17 1.13 5.88 -15.55
CA ALA A 17 -0.12 5.17 -15.37
C ALA A 17 -1.27 6.19 -15.46
N ALA A 18 -2.10 6.05 -16.50
CA ALA A 18 -3.31 6.83 -16.66
C ALA A 18 -4.28 6.52 -15.51
N LEU A 19 -4.66 7.54 -14.74
CA LEU A 19 -5.78 7.43 -13.81
C LEU A 19 -7.07 7.32 -14.64
N ALA A 20 -7.68 6.15 -14.66
CA ALA A 20 -9.03 5.98 -15.18
C ALA A 20 -10.00 6.77 -14.29
N ALA A 21 -10.73 7.72 -14.87
CA ALA A 21 -11.81 8.42 -14.20
C ALA A 21 -13.01 7.46 -14.07
N ALA A 22 -13.29 7.00 -12.84
CA ALA A 22 -14.51 6.26 -12.54
C ALA A 22 -15.71 7.22 -12.52
N THR A 23 -16.76 6.90 -13.27
CA THR A 23 -18.02 7.64 -13.26
C THR A 23 -18.87 7.18 -12.07
N LEU A 24 -19.02 8.08 -11.09
CA LEU A 24 -19.81 7.91 -9.87
C LEU A 24 -21.28 7.57 -10.18
N ALA A 25 -21.66 6.30 -10.00
CA ALA A 25 -23.05 5.86 -10.06
C ALA A 25 -23.53 5.64 -8.63
N ILE A 26 -23.92 6.71 -7.93
CA ILE A 26 -24.39 6.65 -6.54
C ILE A 26 -25.80 6.04 -6.51
N PRO A 27 -26.01 4.81 -5.99
CA PRO A 27 -27.35 4.37 -5.67
C PRO A 27 -27.78 5.13 -4.41
N VAL A 28 -28.78 6.00 -4.55
CA VAL A 28 -29.34 6.83 -3.46
C VAL A 28 -30.14 5.95 -2.50
N LEU A 29 -29.45 5.07 -1.76
CA LEU A 29 -30.08 4.11 -0.86
C LEU A 29 -29.23 3.92 0.40
N SER A 30 -28.96 4.99 1.17
CA SER A 30 -28.70 4.94 2.62
C SER A 30 -28.35 6.33 3.17
N GLY A 31 -28.79 6.65 4.39
CA GLY A 31 -28.56 7.95 5.03
C GLY A 31 -27.08 8.31 5.21
N CYS A 32 -26.81 9.57 5.59
CA CYS A 32 -25.47 10.17 5.68
C CYS A 32 -24.41 9.33 6.43
N GLY A 33 -24.80 8.41 7.32
CA GLY A 33 -23.86 7.53 8.02
C GLY A 33 -23.11 6.54 7.13
N ALA A 34 -23.74 6.02 6.07
CA ALA A 34 -23.05 5.13 5.12
C ALA A 34 -22.06 5.91 4.24
N VAL A 35 -22.45 7.11 3.80
CA VAL A 35 -21.58 8.04 3.06
C VAL A 35 -20.40 8.47 3.93
N GLN A 36 -20.63 8.81 5.20
CA GLN A 36 -19.58 9.19 6.14
C GLN A 36 -18.57 8.03 6.34
N LYS A 37 -19.06 6.80 6.55
CA LYS A 37 -18.19 5.62 6.63
C LYS A 37 -17.42 5.35 5.35
N ALA A 38 -18.02 5.55 4.17
CA ALA A 38 -17.32 5.41 2.90
C ALA A 38 -16.20 6.46 2.74
N VAL A 39 -16.46 7.71 3.13
CA VAL A 39 -15.45 8.79 3.14
C VAL A 39 -14.33 8.49 4.15
N ASP A 40 -14.66 8.00 5.33
CA ASP A 40 -13.68 7.61 6.35
C ASP A 40 -12.83 6.42 5.88
N CYS A 41 -13.45 5.39 5.28
CA CYS A 41 -12.77 4.27 4.61
C CYS A 41 -11.77 4.78 3.56
N ALA A 42 -12.21 5.66 2.65
CA ALA A 42 -11.35 6.20 1.59
C ALA A 42 -10.17 7.00 2.16
N LYS A 43 -10.42 7.82 3.20
CA LYS A 43 -9.38 8.61 3.87
C LYS A 43 -8.37 7.73 4.61
N THR A 44 -8.85 6.71 5.32
CA THR A 44 -8.00 5.76 6.04
C THR A 44 -7.21 4.89 5.06
N ALA A 45 -7.83 4.36 3.99
CA ALA A 45 -7.15 3.62 2.94
C ALA A 45 -6.06 4.46 2.25
N THR A 46 -6.32 5.75 1.98
CA THR A 46 -5.30 6.67 1.45
C THR A 46 -4.15 6.87 2.44
N SER A 47 -4.44 6.91 3.73
CA SER A 47 -3.41 6.99 4.78
C SER A 47 -2.55 5.73 4.82
N VAL A 48 -3.12 4.55 4.55
CA VAL A 48 -2.37 3.29 4.38
C VAL A 48 -1.44 3.38 3.17
N VAL A 49 -1.91 3.86 2.01
CA VAL A 49 -1.06 4.05 0.81
C VAL A 49 0.12 4.98 1.10
N ASN A 50 -0.14 6.15 1.70
CA ASN A 50 0.93 7.08 2.07
C ASN A 50 1.94 6.47 3.07
N ALA A 51 1.47 5.61 3.97
CA ALA A 51 2.34 4.89 4.89
C ALA A 51 3.14 3.78 4.18
N ALA A 52 2.55 3.11 3.19
CA ALA A 52 3.23 2.15 2.33
C ALA A 52 4.34 2.82 1.51
N ASP A 53 4.13 4.01 0.93
CA ASP A 53 5.18 4.76 0.21
C ASP A 53 6.37 5.12 1.13
N LYS A 54 6.09 5.51 2.38
CA LYS A 54 7.13 5.74 3.39
C LYS A 54 7.86 4.45 3.75
N LEU A 55 7.14 3.33 3.81
CA LEU A 55 7.75 2.02 3.99
C LEU A 55 8.67 1.67 2.81
N GLN A 56 8.29 1.95 1.56
CA GLN A 56 9.18 1.71 0.41
C GLN A 56 10.53 2.41 0.58
N GLN A 57 10.50 3.70 0.94
CA GLN A 57 11.72 4.47 1.19
C GLN A 57 12.55 3.94 2.37
N ALA A 58 11.89 3.42 3.42
CA ALA A 58 12.56 2.84 4.57
C ALA A 58 13.17 1.47 4.25
N ALA A 59 12.44 0.64 3.49
CA ALA A 59 12.83 -0.72 3.13
C ALA A 59 14.12 -0.76 2.30
N ASP A 60 14.34 0.23 1.44
CA ASP A 60 15.60 0.41 0.69
C ASP A 60 16.83 0.51 1.61
N ASN A 61 16.63 0.93 2.86
CA ASN A 61 17.66 1.08 3.88
C ASN A 61 17.47 0.10 5.04
N ALA A 62 16.66 -0.95 4.91
CA ALA A 62 16.29 -1.84 6.02
C ALA A 62 17.49 -2.53 6.69
N LEU A 63 18.56 -2.79 5.95
CA LEU A 63 19.79 -3.38 6.50
C LEU A 63 20.69 -2.36 7.23
N ILE A 64 20.49 -1.07 6.97
CA ILE A 64 21.26 0.02 7.58
C ILE A 64 20.51 0.57 8.80
N ASP A 65 19.20 0.76 8.68
CA ASP A 65 18.31 1.24 9.74
C ASP A 65 17.03 0.38 9.82
N PRO A 66 17.12 -0.81 10.44
CA PRO A 66 15.97 -1.71 10.60
C PRO A 66 14.87 -1.11 11.48
N LYS A 67 15.23 -0.21 12.42
CA LYS A 67 14.26 0.42 13.33
C LYS A 67 13.30 1.33 12.57
N LYS A 68 13.80 2.13 11.63
CA LYS A 68 12.95 3.00 10.79
C LYS A 68 11.97 2.19 9.93
N THR A 69 12.40 1.04 9.44
CA THR A 69 11.52 0.13 8.68
C THR A 69 10.46 -0.50 9.57
N GLN A 70 10.81 -0.93 10.79
CA GLN A 70 9.83 -1.44 11.76
C GLN A 70 8.79 -0.38 12.16
N GLN A 71 9.21 0.86 12.41
CA GLN A 71 8.28 1.96 12.70
C GLN A 71 7.31 2.25 11.54
N ALA A 72 7.79 2.15 10.30
CA ALA A 72 6.92 2.28 9.13
C ALA A 72 5.88 1.14 9.07
N LEU A 73 6.30 -0.10 9.34
CA LEU A 73 5.41 -1.26 9.43
C LEU A 73 4.36 -1.12 10.54
N ASP A 74 4.75 -0.62 11.71
CA ASP A 74 3.84 -0.37 12.85
C ASP A 74 2.79 0.70 12.51
N ASN A 75 3.19 1.76 11.81
CA ASN A 75 2.26 2.79 11.36
C ASN A 75 1.23 2.24 10.36
N ILE A 76 1.65 1.35 9.46
CA ILE A 76 0.73 0.70 8.52
C ILE A 76 -0.24 -0.21 9.28
N ASP A 77 0.26 -1.09 10.16
CA ASP A 77 -0.55 -1.99 10.99
C ASP A 77 -1.64 -1.23 11.77
N SER A 78 -1.28 -0.10 12.38
CA SER A 78 -2.23 0.77 13.08
C SER A 78 -3.32 1.34 12.17
N ASN A 79 -2.98 1.77 10.96
CA ASN A 79 -3.97 2.26 9.99
C ASN A 79 -4.86 1.15 9.44
N LEU A 80 -4.31 -0.05 9.22
CA LEU A 80 -5.08 -1.23 8.80
C LEU A 80 -6.13 -1.62 9.84
N ARG A 81 -5.78 -1.58 11.13
CA ARG A 81 -6.73 -1.85 12.21
C ARG A 81 -7.89 -0.87 12.21
N LYS A 82 -7.62 0.43 12.07
CA LYS A 82 -8.67 1.47 11.96
C LYS A 82 -9.58 1.22 10.76
N LEU A 83 -8.99 0.83 9.62
CA LEU A 83 -9.73 0.57 8.39
C LEU A 83 -10.72 -0.59 8.56
N SER A 84 -10.30 -1.67 9.23
CA SER A 84 -11.18 -2.80 9.56
C SER A 84 -12.33 -2.41 10.52
N ASP A 85 -12.09 -1.46 11.44
CA ASP A 85 -13.13 -0.99 12.36
C ASP A 85 -14.16 -0.06 11.67
N GLU A 86 -13.74 0.64 10.62
CA GLU A 86 -14.57 1.62 9.91
C GLU A 86 -15.52 0.97 8.89
N ALA A 87 -15.14 -0.17 8.31
CA ALA A 87 -15.88 -0.82 7.23
C ALA A 87 -16.02 -2.34 7.41
N SER A 88 -17.27 -2.82 7.29
CA SER A 88 -17.62 -4.25 7.37
C SER A 88 -17.76 -4.86 5.97
N ASP A 89 -16.68 -4.89 5.22
CA ASP A 89 -16.64 -5.44 3.86
C ASP A 89 -15.70 -6.68 3.81
N PRO A 90 -16.17 -7.84 3.28
CA PRO A 90 -15.35 -9.05 3.19
C PRO A 90 -14.12 -8.91 2.27
N GLU A 91 -14.22 -8.17 1.17
CA GLU A 91 -13.10 -7.93 0.26
C GLU A 91 -12.10 -6.99 0.91
N LEU A 92 -12.57 -5.99 1.65
CA LEU A 92 -11.69 -5.13 2.45
C LEU A 92 -10.95 -5.93 3.51
N SER A 93 -11.64 -6.84 4.20
CA SER A 93 -11.02 -7.72 5.19
C SER A 93 -9.92 -8.59 4.58
N LYS A 94 -10.14 -9.15 3.38
CA LYS A 94 -9.12 -9.91 2.65
C LYS A 94 -7.91 -9.05 2.28
N ALA A 95 -8.13 -7.81 1.83
CA ALA A 95 -7.05 -6.88 1.50
C ALA A 95 -6.23 -6.53 2.76
N VAL A 96 -6.89 -6.31 3.90
CA VAL A 96 -6.25 -6.07 5.19
C VAL A 96 -5.44 -7.28 5.64
N ASP A 97 -5.98 -8.49 5.52
CA ASP A 97 -5.27 -9.72 5.87
C ASP A 97 -4.03 -9.95 5.00
N LYS A 98 -4.13 -9.68 3.69
CA LYS A 98 -2.99 -9.73 2.76
C LYS A 98 -1.88 -8.76 3.19
N ALA A 99 -2.23 -7.51 3.49
CA ALA A 99 -1.27 -6.52 3.96
C ALA A 99 -0.65 -6.91 5.32
N ASN A 100 -1.45 -7.38 6.28
CA ASN A 100 -0.99 -7.86 7.59
C ASN A 100 -0.04 -9.06 7.48
N LYS A 101 -0.29 -9.98 6.53
CA LYS A 101 0.63 -11.07 6.24
C LYS A 101 1.95 -10.54 5.69
N GLY A 102 1.89 -9.60 4.74
CA GLY A 102 3.08 -8.91 4.23
C GLY A 102 3.90 -8.24 5.32
N ILE A 103 3.25 -7.56 6.28
CA ILE A 103 3.91 -6.94 7.43
C ILE A 103 4.64 -7.99 8.28
N LYS A 104 3.99 -9.12 8.57
CA LYS A 104 4.62 -10.22 9.33
C LYS A 104 5.84 -10.79 8.62
N ASP A 105 5.75 -11.00 7.31
CA ASP A 105 6.86 -11.53 6.51
C ASP A 105 8.01 -10.52 6.38
N ALA A 106 7.70 -9.23 6.25
CA ALA A 106 8.68 -8.14 6.27
C ALA A 106 9.41 -8.04 7.62
N ARG A 107 8.68 -8.12 8.75
CA ARG A 107 9.29 -8.14 10.09
C ARG A 107 10.24 -9.33 10.25
N LYS A 108 9.83 -10.53 9.82
CA LYS A 108 10.70 -11.72 9.83
C LYS A 108 11.94 -11.55 8.95
N ALA A 109 11.82 -10.92 7.77
CA ALA A 109 12.97 -10.67 6.92
C ALA A 109 14.00 -9.76 7.63
N ILE A 110 13.52 -8.67 8.23
CA ILE A 110 14.37 -7.74 9.00
C ILE A 110 15.06 -8.45 10.17
N GLU A 111 14.33 -9.27 10.95
CA GLU A 111 14.88 -10.07 12.05
C GLU A 111 15.98 -11.04 11.59
N ASN A 112 15.87 -11.53 10.36
CA ASN A 112 16.86 -12.41 9.74
C ASN A 112 17.97 -11.66 8.98
N ASN A 113 18.10 -10.35 9.16
CA ASN A 113 19.05 -9.48 8.45
C ASN A 113 18.91 -9.58 6.91
N LYS A 114 17.68 -9.66 6.41
CA LYS A 114 17.35 -9.69 4.98
C LYS A 114 16.53 -8.46 4.61
N ALA A 115 16.70 -8.01 3.37
CA ALA A 115 15.82 -6.99 2.80
C ALA A 115 14.38 -7.54 2.76
N PRO A 116 13.39 -6.83 3.33
CA PRO A 116 12.01 -7.27 3.32
C PRO A 116 11.38 -7.12 1.93
N ASP A 117 10.55 -8.10 1.54
CA ASP A 117 9.60 -7.90 0.45
C ASP A 117 8.37 -7.19 1.00
N ILE A 118 8.08 -6.01 0.45
CA ILE A 118 6.98 -5.13 0.86
C ILE A 118 5.86 -5.08 -0.19
N GLN A 119 6.03 -5.75 -1.35
CA GLN A 119 5.05 -5.72 -2.42
C GLN A 119 3.65 -6.17 -1.96
N PRO A 120 3.50 -7.22 -1.11
CA PRO A 120 2.18 -7.62 -0.62
C PRO A 120 1.47 -6.53 0.19
N ILE A 121 2.22 -5.65 0.86
CA ILE A 121 1.69 -4.53 1.65
C ILE A 121 1.19 -3.43 0.71
N VAL A 122 1.99 -3.08 -0.30
CA VAL A 122 1.64 -2.09 -1.33
C VAL A 122 0.41 -2.54 -2.12
N ASP A 123 0.38 -3.79 -2.56
CA ASP A 123 -0.75 -4.35 -3.30
C ASP A 123 -2.04 -4.33 -2.46
N GLY A 124 -1.96 -4.74 -1.19
CA GLY A 124 -3.09 -4.69 -0.26
C GLY A 124 -3.62 -3.26 -0.08
N ALA A 125 -2.73 -2.28 0.10
CA ALA A 125 -3.11 -0.87 0.22
C ALA A 125 -3.82 -0.34 -1.05
N GLY A 126 -3.35 -0.76 -2.23
CA GLY A 126 -3.98 -0.44 -3.51
C GLY A 126 -5.33 -1.11 -3.72
N GLU A 127 -5.52 -2.33 -3.20
CA GLU A 127 -6.82 -3.01 -3.20
C GLU A 127 -7.81 -2.30 -2.26
N MET A 128 -7.38 -1.91 -1.06
CA MET A 128 -8.22 -1.17 -0.10
C MET A 128 -8.78 0.13 -0.68
N THR A 129 -7.95 0.92 -1.37
CA THR A 129 -8.42 2.18 -1.97
C THR A 129 -9.48 1.94 -3.05
N LYS A 130 -9.35 0.88 -3.85
CA LYS A 130 -10.37 0.49 -4.83
C LYS A 130 -11.69 0.08 -4.17
N ILE A 131 -11.63 -0.64 -3.05
CA ILE A 131 -12.81 -1.11 -2.32
C ILE A 131 -13.50 0.05 -1.58
N CYS A 132 -12.72 0.94 -0.96
CA CYS A 132 -13.23 2.09 -0.21
C CYS A 132 -13.67 3.27 -1.10
N THR A 133 -13.36 3.26 -2.40
CA THR A 133 -13.80 4.34 -3.30
C THR A 133 -15.29 4.15 -3.57
N PRO A 134 -16.14 5.16 -3.29
CA PRO A 134 -17.53 5.12 -3.73
C PRO A 134 -17.55 5.05 -5.25
N GLY A 135 -18.15 3.99 -5.79
CA GLY A 135 -18.22 3.71 -7.23
C GLY A 135 -18.93 4.78 -8.03
#